data_AF-C9MYB5-F1
#
_entry.id   AF-C9MYB5-F1
#
_cell.length_a   1.000
_cell.length_b   1.000
_cell.length_c   1.000
_cell.angle_alpha   90.00
_cell.angle_beta   90.00
_cell.angle_gamma   90.00
#
_symmetry.space_group_name_H-M   'P 1'
#
loop_
_entity.id
_entity.type
_entity.pdbx_description
1 polymer ?
#
loop_
_entity_poly.entity_id
_entity_poly.type
_entity_poly.pdbx_seq_one_letter_code
_entity_poly.pdbx_strand_id
1 'polypeptide(L)'
;MKEGEFSILSALGRAKRNLEQLSDLSESYSELYDKIESVLYEVEEISYSVDNFSGDVEMDDEKLEKTVERIDAINKLKLKYGSTITEILEYKDKLEKDLSLVNFENEELENLKAEKNELVSQYFQDGERLSQIRMEIAESLQNTIDIQLSDLNMENAKFKVEITKTEEITAYGINNAEFLIATNVGETFKPLAKIASGGEISRIMLALKTVFSAVDNISVLIFDEIDTGISGETVRRVAEKLRELSRNTQIICVTHSPQIAGKAQQQFFIKKEIENNFTETKVRELNTEERIREIARIISGDNITEASVNHAKEIMGLWDKKVLI
;
A
#
# COMPACT_ATOMS: atom_id res chain seq x y z
N MET A 1 -75.94 51.17 -27.07
CA MET A 1 -77.01 51.56 -28.02
C MET A 1 -78.40 51.50 -27.39
N LYS A 2 -78.69 50.52 -26.52
CA LYS A 2 -80.01 50.33 -25.87
C LYS A 2 -80.24 51.19 -24.62
N GLU A 3 -79.25 51.37 -23.75
CA GLU A 3 -79.42 52.05 -22.45
C GLU A 3 -78.55 53.32 -22.30
N GLY A 4 -79.01 54.27 -21.48
CA GLY A 4 -78.36 55.55 -21.18
C GLY A 4 -79.18 56.80 -21.61
N GLU A 5 -78.78 57.97 -21.10
CA GLU A 5 -79.47 59.27 -21.29
C GLU A 5 -79.56 59.70 -22.77
N PHE A 6 -78.67 59.17 -23.63
CA PHE A 6 -78.61 59.41 -25.08
C PHE A 6 -78.86 58.13 -25.91
N SER A 7 -79.77 57.25 -25.47
CA SER A 7 -80.12 56.03 -26.22
C SER A 7 -80.70 56.36 -27.59
N ILE A 8 -79.99 55.96 -28.65
CA ILE A 8 -80.34 56.21 -30.06
C ILE A 8 -81.64 55.48 -30.42
N LEU A 9 -81.82 54.24 -29.95
CA LEU A 9 -83.04 53.47 -30.15
C LEU A 9 -84.26 54.14 -29.49
N SER A 10 -84.09 54.66 -28.28
CA SER A 10 -85.14 55.43 -27.60
C SER A 10 -85.47 56.75 -28.33
N ALA A 11 -84.47 57.41 -28.92
CA ALA A 11 -84.68 58.64 -29.69
C ALA A 11 -85.40 58.36 -31.02
N LEU A 12 -84.99 57.34 -31.77
CA LEU A 12 -85.65 56.91 -33.01
C LEU A 12 -87.08 56.41 -32.74
N GLY A 13 -87.30 55.68 -31.65
CA GLY A 13 -88.64 55.21 -31.26
C GLY A 13 -89.61 56.33 -30.86
N ARG A 14 -89.10 57.49 -30.41
CA ARG A 14 -89.91 58.71 -30.23
C ARG A 14 -90.22 59.38 -31.56
N ALA A 15 -89.23 59.47 -32.45
CA ALA A 15 -89.42 60.03 -33.79
C ALA A 15 -90.43 59.21 -34.61
N LYS A 16 -90.37 57.87 -34.54
CA LYS A 16 -91.35 56.96 -35.13
C LYS A 16 -92.78 57.25 -34.65
N ARG A 17 -93.00 57.31 -33.32
CA ARG A 17 -94.32 57.62 -32.73
C ARG A 17 -94.88 58.98 -33.15
N ASN A 18 -94.01 59.99 -33.27
CA ASN A 18 -94.44 61.31 -33.73
C ASN A 18 -94.83 61.31 -35.21
N LEU A 19 -94.12 60.54 -36.05
CA LEU A 19 -94.45 60.39 -37.47
C LEU A 19 -95.69 59.50 -37.70
N GLU A 20 -95.92 58.51 -36.83
CA GLU A 20 -97.13 57.66 -36.80
C GLU A 20 -98.39 58.50 -36.54
N GLN A 21 -98.31 59.48 -35.63
CA GLN A 21 -99.44 60.40 -35.38
C GLN A 21 -99.73 61.34 -36.55
N LEU A 22 -98.78 61.52 -37.47
CA LEU A 22 -98.88 62.42 -38.61
C LEU A 22 -99.13 61.69 -39.94
N SER A 23 -99.02 60.35 -39.97
CA SER A 23 -99.14 59.54 -41.19
C SER A 23 -100.52 59.65 -41.83
N ASP A 24 -101.57 59.82 -41.03
CA ASP A 24 -102.95 59.94 -41.51
C ASP A 24 -103.26 61.30 -42.19
N LEU A 25 -102.35 62.28 -42.07
CA LEU A 25 -102.55 63.64 -42.59
C LEU A 25 -102.05 63.81 -44.03
N SER A 26 -101.05 63.03 -44.47
CA SER A 26 -100.56 63.04 -45.85
C SER A 26 -99.71 61.81 -46.19
N GLU A 27 -99.77 61.37 -47.44
CA GLU A 27 -99.00 60.23 -47.96
C GLU A 27 -97.47 60.42 -47.77
N SER A 28 -96.97 61.66 -47.86
CA SER A 28 -95.56 61.96 -47.59
C SER A 28 -95.13 61.71 -46.14
N TYR A 29 -96.04 61.83 -45.16
CA TYR A 29 -95.74 61.49 -43.76
C TYR A 29 -95.74 59.97 -43.54
N SER A 30 -96.60 59.24 -44.26
CA SER A 30 -96.58 57.76 -44.25
C SER A 30 -95.26 57.21 -44.78
N GLU A 31 -94.75 57.73 -45.91
CA GLU A 31 -93.45 57.31 -46.44
C GLU A 31 -92.28 57.59 -45.49
N LEU A 32 -92.34 58.67 -44.71
CA LEU A 32 -91.33 59.00 -43.70
C LEU A 32 -91.45 58.10 -42.47
N TYR A 33 -92.67 57.72 -42.08
CA TYR A 33 -92.91 56.72 -41.04
C TYR A 33 -92.29 55.37 -41.40
N ASP A 34 -92.56 54.86 -42.62
CA ASP A 34 -92.02 53.57 -43.07
C ASP A 34 -90.48 53.58 -43.12
N LYS A 35 -89.87 54.70 -43.57
CA LYS A 35 -88.42 54.86 -43.58
C LYS A 35 -87.82 54.86 -42.18
N ILE A 36 -88.43 55.56 -41.21
CA ILE A 36 -87.88 55.60 -39.86
C ILE A 36 -88.10 54.29 -39.11
N GLU A 37 -89.16 53.56 -39.43
CA GLU A 37 -89.41 52.21 -38.95
C GLU A 37 -88.35 51.23 -39.45
N SER A 38 -88.01 51.28 -40.75
CA SER A 38 -86.92 50.47 -41.32
C SER A 38 -85.57 50.76 -40.66
N VAL A 39 -85.22 52.04 -40.46
CA VAL A 39 -83.96 52.41 -39.79
C VAL A 39 -83.93 51.94 -38.34
N LEU A 40 -85.07 51.98 -37.65
CA LEU A 40 -85.16 51.50 -36.27
C LEU A 40 -84.86 50.00 -36.19
N TYR A 41 -85.41 49.20 -37.10
CA TYR A 41 -85.12 47.77 -37.18
C TYR A 41 -83.65 47.48 -37.51
N GLU A 42 -83.03 48.20 -38.45
CA GLU A 42 -81.60 48.05 -38.76
C GLU A 42 -80.71 48.37 -37.55
N VAL A 43 -81.03 49.43 -36.80
CA VAL A 43 -80.26 49.79 -35.59
C VAL A 43 -80.47 48.77 -34.47
N GLU A 44 -81.66 48.19 -34.34
CA GLU A 44 -81.91 47.08 -33.40
C GLU A 44 -81.06 45.85 -33.77
N GLU A 45 -81.03 45.47 -35.04
CA GLU A 45 -80.24 44.35 -35.55
C GLU A 45 -78.73 44.54 -35.32
N ILE A 46 -78.21 45.74 -35.57
CA ILE A 46 -76.81 46.08 -35.28
C ILE A 46 -76.53 45.96 -33.78
N SER A 47 -77.42 46.48 -32.93
CA SER A 47 -77.23 46.38 -31.48
C SER A 47 -77.24 44.93 -31.01
N TYR A 48 -78.13 44.09 -31.55
CA TYR A 48 -78.15 42.65 -31.26
C TYR A 48 -76.87 41.95 -31.74
N SER A 49 -76.36 42.32 -32.91
CA SER A 49 -75.11 41.75 -33.45
C SER A 49 -73.91 42.09 -32.57
N VAL A 50 -73.80 43.33 -32.07
CA VAL A 50 -72.73 43.75 -31.16
C VAL A 50 -72.81 43.05 -29.80
N ASP A 51 -74.02 42.89 -29.26
CA ASP A 51 -74.25 42.15 -28.01
C ASP A 51 -73.82 40.68 -28.18
N ASN A 52 -74.16 40.06 -29.32
CA ASN A 52 -73.74 38.69 -29.65
C ASN A 52 -72.22 38.56 -29.82
N PHE A 53 -71.55 39.50 -30.51
CA PHE A 53 -70.08 39.48 -30.65
C PHE A 53 -69.35 39.58 -29.31
N SER A 54 -69.91 40.29 -28.32
CA SER A 54 -69.32 40.36 -26.97
C SER A 54 -69.61 39.12 -26.13
N GLY A 55 -70.74 38.43 -26.39
CA GLY A 55 -71.08 37.15 -25.76
C GLY A 55 -70.30 35.95 -26.33
N ASP A 56 -69.86 36.01 -27.58
CA ASP A 56 -69.14 34.94 -28.29
C ASP A 56 -67.62 34.89 -28.00
N VAL A 57 -67.10 35.75 -27.11
CA VAL A 57 -65.72 35.58 -26.61
C VAL A 57 -65.75 34.50 -25.52
N GLU A 58 -65.76 33.24 -25.92
CA GLU A 58 -65.55 32.10 -25.03
C GLU A 58 -64.13 32.17 -24.44
N MET A 59 -64.00 32.78 -23.25
CA MET A 59 -62.81 32.63 -22.43
C MET A 59 -62.84 31.24 -21.79
N ASP A 60 -62.00 30.35 -22.32
CA ASP A 60 -61.69 29.07 -21.68
C ASP A 60 -60.83 29.33 -20.43
N ASP A 61 -61.49 29.58 -19.30
CA ASP A 61 -60.86 29.88 -18.01
C ASP A 61 -59.87 28.79 -17.58
N GLU A 62 -60.15 27.52 -17.91
CA GLU A 62 -59.26 26.39 -17.61
C GLU A 62 -57.96 26.47 -18.41
N LYS A 63 -58.04 26.89 -19.68
CA LYS A 63 -56.87 27.11 -20.52
C LYS A 63 -56.07 28.34 -20.11
N LEU A 64 -56.74 29.40 -19.64
CA LEU A 64 -56.07 30.58 -19.09
C LEU A 64 -55.31 30.22 -17.81
N GLU A 65 -55.93 29.50 -16.89
CA GLU A 65 -55.31 29.05 -15.64
C GLU A 65 -54.07 28.19 -15.92
N LYS A 66 -54.18 27.17 -16.79
CA LYS A 66 -53.02 26.35 -17.22
C LYS A 66 -51.90 27.16 -17.86
N THR A 67 -52.24 28.23 -18.58
CA THR A 67 -51.25 29.09 -19.24
C THR A 67 -50.50 29.94 -18.20
N VAL A 68 -51.22 30.52 -17.24
CA VAL A 68 -50.63 31.29 -16.13
C VAL A 68 -49.74 30.41 -15.26
N GLU A 69 -50.21 29.21 -14.88
CA GLU A 69 -49.41 28.24 -14.12
C GLU A 69 -48.10 27.88 -14.83
N ARG A 70 -48.18 27.68 -16.15
CA ARG A 70 -46.98 27.38 -16.96
C ARG A 70 -46.01 28.56 -17.02
N ILE A 71 -46.50 29.79 -17.14
CA ILE A 71 -45.67 30.99 -17.11
C ILE A 71 -44.98 31.13 -15.75
N ASP A 72 -45.71 30.93 -14.66
CA ASP A 72 -45.16 31.00 -13.31
C ASP A 72 -44.10 29.92 -13.06
N ALA A 73 -44.33 28.69 -13.54
CA ALA A 73 -43.35 27.62 -13.46
C ALA A 73 -42.06 27.99 -14.22
N ILE A 74 -42.17 28.55 -15.43
CA ILE A 74 -41.02 29.02 -16.22
C ILE A 74 -40.30 30.17 -15.51
N ASN A 75 -41.01 31.12 -14.93
CA ASN A 75 -40.41 32.24 -14.20
C ASN A 75 -39.65 31.78 -12.95
N LYS A 76 -40.19 30.82 -12.19
CA LYS A 76 -39.48 30.19 -11.07
C LYS A 76 -38.20 29.49 -11.52
N LEU A 77 -38.23 28.78 -12.64
CA LEU A 77 -37.05 28.15 -13.22
C LEU A 77 -36.04 29.21 -13.68
N LYS A 78 -36.50 30.31 -14.28
CA LYS A 78 -35.62 31.40 -14.71
C LYS A 78 -34.85 32.03 -13.57
N LEU A 79 -35.52 32.29 -12.45
CA LEU A 79 -34.90 32.86 -11.24
C LEU A 79 -33.78 31.97 -10.66
N LYS A 80 -33.88 30.65 -10.83
CA LYS A 80 -32.97 29.69 -10.18
C LYS A 80 -31.88 29.16 -11.10
N TYR A 81 -32.14 29.07 -12.41
CA TYR A 81 -31.32 28.28 -13.33
C TYR A 81 -30.90 29.02 -14.62
N GLY A 82 -31.44 30.21 -14.91
CA GLY A 82 -31.02 30.98 -16.08
C GLY A 82 -32.03 32.04 -16.54
N SER A 83 -31.55 33.12 -17.12
CA SER A 83 -32.38 34.27 -17.54
C SER A 83 -33.31 33.92 -18.71
N THR A 84 -32.93 32.91 -19.51
CA THR A 84 -33.64 32.46 -20.71
C THR A 84 -33.96 30.97 -20.65
N ILE A 85 -34.93 30.52 -21.47
CA ILE A 85 -35.29 29.09 -21.56
C ILE A 85 -34.07 28.27 -22.04
N THR A 86 -33.28 28.81 -22.97
CA THR A 86 -32.06 28.18 -23.46
C THR A 86 -31.05 27.96 -22.35
N GLU A 87 -30.77 28.98 -21.52
CA GLU A 87 -29.86 28.85 -20.36
C GLU A 87 -30.32 27.77 -19.37
N ILE A 88 -31.63 27.68 -19.11
CA ILE A 88 -32.18 26.65 -18.21
C ILE A 88 -31.96 25.24 -18.77
N LEU A 89 -32.13 25.05 -20.09
CA LEU A 89 -31.90 23.77 -20.75
C LEU A 89 -30.42 23.40 -20.79
N GLU A 90 -29.53 24.36 -21.08
CA GLU A 90 -28.09 24.16 -21.01
C GLU A 90 -27.64 23.79 -19.58
N TYR A 91 -28.22 24.43 -18.57
CA TYR A 91 -27.95 24.11 -17.17
C TYR A 91 -28.43 22.69 -16.79
N LYS A 92 -29.59 22.27 -17.30
CA LYS A 92 -30.10 20.90 -17.13
C LYS A 92 -29.16 19.88 -17.78
N ASP A 93 -28.74 20.12 -19.02
CA ASP A 93 -27.83 19.22 -19.74
C ASP A 93 -26.45 19.14 -19.07
N LYS A 94 -25.97 20.26 -18.52
CA LYS A 94 -24.75 20.28 -17.69
C LYS A 94 -24.93 19.44 -16.43
N LEU A 95 -26.02 19.62 -15.69
CA LEU A 95 -26.30 18.83 -14.50
C LEU A 95 -26.41 17.34 -14.83
N GLU A 96 -27.07 16.96 -15.91
CA GLU A 96 -27.17 15.55 -16.33
C GLU A 96 -25.79 14.96 -16.63
N LYS A 97 -24.91 15.70 -17.31
CA LYS A 97 -23.52 15.30 -17.51
C LYS A 97 -22.77 15.14 -16.19
N ASP A 98 -22.84 16.13 -15.31
CA ASP A 98 -22.17 16.10 -14.01
C ASP A 98 -22.67 14.92 -13.16
N LEU A 99 -23.98 14.65 -13.14
CA LEU A 99 -24.58 13.52 -12.42
C LEU A 99 -24.16 12.17 -13.01
N SER A 100 -24.04 12.07 -14.33
CA SER A 100 -23.56 10.84 -14.99
C SER A 100 -22.10 10.54 -14.65
N LEU A 101 -21.26 11.57 -14.57
CA LEU A 101 -19.84 11.44 -14.17
C LEU A 101 -19.74 10.95 -12.72
N VAL A 102 -20.48 11.56 -11.79
CA VAL A 102 -20.48 11.15 -10.38
C VAL A 102 -20.97 9.71 -10.20
N ASN A 103 -22.00 9.30 -10.94
CA ASN A 103 -22.48 7.91 -10.88
C ASN A 103 -21.44 6.91 -11.40
N PHE A 104 -20.75 7.25 -12.49
CA PHE A 104 -19.67 6.42 -13.03
C PHE A 104 -18.49 6.31 -12.05
N GLU A 105 -18.04 7.42 -11.46
CA GLU A 105 -16.96 7.42 -10.46
C GLU A 105 -17.32 6.58 -9.22
N ASN A 106 -18.58 6.60 -8.79
CA ASN A 106 -19.05 5.76 -7.68
C ASN A 106 -19.03 4.27 -8.06
N GLU A 107 -19.42 3.90 -9.28
CA GLU A 107 -19.34 2.51 -9.75
C GLU A 107 -17.88 2.05 -9.85
N GLU A 108 -16.99 2.87 -10.38
CA GLU A 108 -15.55 2.60 -10.44
C GLU A 108 -14.94 2.44 -9.04
N LEU A 109 -15.33 3.29 -8.08
CA LEU A 109 -14.89 3.20 -6.69
C LEU A 109 -15.35 1.88 -6.03
N GLU A 110 -16.59 1.46 -6.23
CA GLU A 110 -17.08 0.20 -5.69
C GLU A 110 -16.38 -1.01 -6.33
N ASN A 111 -16.10 -0.96 -7.65
CA ASN A 111 -15.31 -1.98 -8.34
C ASN A 111 -13.87 -2.06 -7.77
N LEU A 112 -13.19 -0.93 -7.60
CA LEU A 112 -11.84 -0.88 -7.02
C LEU A 112 -11.80 -1.35 -5.56
N LYS A 113 -12.85 -1.09 -4.76
CA LYS A 113 -12.97 -1.64 -3.40
C LYS A 113 -13.12 -3.15 -3.42
N ALA A 114 -13.93 -3.69 -4.34
CA ALA A 114 -14.10 -5.13 -4.50
C ALA A 114 -12.79 -5.80 -4.91
N GLU A 115 -12.09 -5.25 -5.90
CA GLU A 115 -10.77 -5.72 -6.35
C GLU A 115 -9.74 -5.68 -5.21
N LYS A 116 -9.68 -4.57 -4.46
CA LYS A 116 -8.81 -4.46 -3.28
C LYS A 116 -9.09 -5.58 -2.27
N ASN A 117 -10.36 -5.85 -1.96
CA ASN A 117 -10.73 -6.88 -1.00
C ASN A 117 -10.33 -8.28 -1.47
N GLU A 118 -10.49 -8.56 -2.76
CA GLU A 118 -10.03 -9.81 -3.38
C GLU A 118 -8.52 -9.97 -3.29
N LEU A 119 -7.76 -8.94 -3.69
CA LEU A 119 -6.29 -8.95 -3.62
C LEU A 119 -5.77 -9.08 -2.19
N VAL A 120 -6.41 -8.43 -1.22
CA VAL A 120 -6.07 -8.58 0.20
C VAL A 120 -6.35 -10.01 0.68
N SER A 121 -7.47 -10.61 0.29
CA SER A 121 -7.77 -12.00 0.63
C SER A 121 -6.72 -12.96 0.06
N GLN A 122 -6.33 -12.75 -1.21
CA GLN A 122 -5.29 -13.53 -1.86
C GLN A 122 -3.94 -13.38 -1.17
N TYR A 123 -3.54 -12.15 -0.79
CA TYR A 123 -2.31 -11.90 -0.04
C TYR A 123 -2.25 -12.71 1.27
N PHE A 124 -3.34 -12.76 2.03
CA PHE A 124 -3.37 -13.54 3.27
C PHE A 124 -3.36 -15.05 3.02
N GLN A 125 -4.02 -15.55 1.97
CA GLN A 125 -3.95 -16.97 1.60
C GLN A 125 -2.53 -17.40 1.21
N ASP A 126 -1.86 -16.61 0.37
CA ASP A 126 -0.48 -16.86 -0.03
C ASP A 126 0.48 -16.68 1.16
N GLY A 127 0.21 -15.70 2.02
CA GLY A 127 0.93 -15.48 3.27
C GLY A 127 0.86 -16.67 4.23
N GLU A 128 -0.31 -17.29 4.38
CA GLU A 128 -0.47 -18.50 5.20
C GLU A 128 0.29 -19.69 4.62
N ARG A 129 0.26 -19.86 3.29
CA ARG A 129 1.05 -20.90 2.62
C ARG A 129 2.55 -20.69 2.83
N LEU A 130 3.04 -19.46 2.70
CA LEU A 130 4.44 -19.12 2.97
C LEU A 130 4.80 -19.35 4.44
N SER A 131 3.91 -19.00 5.37
CA SER A 131 4.09 -19.22 6.80
C SER A 131 4.27 -20.70 7.13
N GLN A 132 3.47 -21.59 6.54
CA GLN A 132 3.58 -23.02 6.75
C GLN A 132 4.93 -23.57 6.27
N ILE A 133 5.35 -23.18 5.07
CA ILE A 133 6.65 -23.57 4.50
C ILE A 133 7.80 -23.08 5.41
N ARG A 134 7.71 -21.85 5.91
CA ARG A 134 8.72 -21.31 6.84
C ARG A 134 8.81 -22.11 8.13
N MET A 135 7.68 -22.53 8.71
CA MET A 135 7.66 -23.33 9.94
C MET A 135 8.32 -24.70 9.74
N GLU A 136 8.04 -25.36 8.61
CA GLU A 136 8.65 -26.66 8.27
C GLU A 136 10.17 -26.55 8.07
N ILE A 137 10.61 -25.53 7.32
CA ILE A 137 12.04 -25.28 7.11
C ILE A 137 12.73 -24.86 8.40
N ALA A 138 12.07 -24.06 9.25
CA ALA A 138 12.60 -23.64 10.54
C ALA A 138 12.94 -24.84 11.43
N GLU A 139 12.07 -25.86 11.49
CA GLU A 139 12.34 -27.07 12.27
C GLU A 139 13.57 -27.83 11.75
N SER A 140 13.68 -28.01 10.43
CA SER A 140 14.84 -28.65 9.81
C SER A 140 16.14 -27.84 10.04
N LEU A 141 16.05 -26.52 9.94
CA LEU A 141 17.17 -25.62 10.15
C LEU A 141 17.66 -25.67 11.61
N GLN A 142 16.73 -25.68 12.57
CA GLN A 142 17.03 -25.82 13.99
C GLN A 142 17.81 -27.10 14.28
N ASN A 143 17.33 -28.24 13.78
CA ASN A 143 18.01 -29.52 13.97
C ASN A 143 19.43 -29.52 13.38
N THR A 144 19.59 -28.93 12.19
CA THR A 144 20.88 -28.86 11.50
C THR A 144 21.88 -27.99 12.28
N ILE A 145 21.43 -26.84 12.79
CA ILE A 145 22.27 -25.94 13.58
C ILE A 145 22.61 -26.56 14.94
N ASP A 146 21.67 -27.20 15.61
CA ASP A 146 21.90 -27.90 16.89
C ASP A 146 23.00 -28.97 16.75
N ILE A 147 23.03 -29.71 15.63
CA ILE A 147 24.12 -30.66 15.32
C ILE A 147 25.45 -29.93 15.20
N GLN A 148 25.52 -28.82 14.44
CA GLN A 148 26.75 -28.04 14.31
C GLN A 148 27.21 -27.42 15.63
N LEU A 149 26.29 -27.01 16.50
CA LEU A 149 26.61 -26.51 17.84
C LEU A 149 27.17 -27.63 18.74
N SER A 150 26.59 -28.83 18.70
CA SER A 150 27.10 -30.00 19.40
C SER A 150 28.50 -30.39 18.91
N ASP A 151 28.75 -30.33 17.60
CA ASP A 151 30.08 -30.54 17.02
C ASP A 151 31.13 -29.55 17.55
N LEU A 152 30.72 -28.34 17.94
CA LEU A 152 31.57 -27.31 18.55
C LEU A 152 31.62 -27.38 20.09
N ASN A 153 31.27 -28.52 20.69
CA ASN A 153 31.17 -28.75 22.15
C ASN A 153 30.17 -27.81 22.85
N MET A 154 29.10 -27.40 22.14
CA MET A 154 27.97 -26.66 22.70
C MET A 154 26.71 -27.54 22.73
N GLU A 155 26.83 -28.76 23.27
CA GLU A 155 25.77 -29.79 23.26
C GLU A 155 24.47 -29.35 23.95
N ASN A 156 24.59 -28.47 24.94
CA ASN A 156 23.47 -27.92 25.69
C ASN A 156 22.85 -26.68 25.05
N ALA A 157 23.48 -26.13 24.00
CA ALA A 157 22.95 -24.97 23.30
C ALA A 157 21.82 -25.41 22.36
N LYS A 158 20.76 -24.60 22.32
CA LYS A 158 19.58 -24.83 21.49
C LYS A 158 19.28 -23.62 20.64
N PHE A 159 19.19 -23.84 19.34
CA PHE A 159 18.77 -22.82 18.39
C PHE A 159 17.26 -22.89 18.14
N LYS A 160 16.61 -21.73 18.03
CA LYS A 160 15.19 -21.62 17.74
C LYS A 160 14.97 -20.52 16.70
N VAL A 161 14.15 -20.80 15.70
CA VAL A 161 13.60 -19.79 14.79
C VAL A 161 12.20 -19.48 15.29
N GLU A 162 12.02 -18.29 15.84
CA GLU A 162 10.72 -17.83 16.29
C GLU A 162 10.01 -17.12 15.15
N ILE A 163 8.90 -17.69 14.69
CA ILE A 163 8.06 -17.12 13.63
C ILE A 163 6.78 -16.63 14.27
N THR A 164 6.57 -15.31 14.23
CA THR A 164 5.38 -14.65 14.77
C THR A 164 4.54 -14.09 13.63
N LYS A 165 3.22 -14.28 13.70
CA LYS A 165 2.31 -13.73 12.69
C LYS A 165 2.11 -12.24 12.90
N THR A 166 2.03 -11.51 11.80
CA THR A 166 1.74 -10.07 11.77
C THR A 166 0.49 -9.84 10.94
N GLU A 167 -0.38 -8.93 11.39
CA GLU A 167 -1.58 -8.53 10.64
C GLU A 167 -1.27 -7.49 9.55
N GLU A 168 -0.06 -6.92 9.57
CA GLU A 168 0.39 -5.92 8.61
C GLU A 168 0.70 -6.53 7.24
N ILE A 169 0.29 -5.84 6.17
CA ILE A 169 0.65 -6.16 4.79
C ILE A 169 2.07 -5.65 4.54
N THR A 170 2.99 -6.57 4.31
CA THR A 170 4.40 -6.25 4.04
C THR A 170 4.88 -6.99 2.79
N ALA A 171 5.96 -6.52 2.18
CA ALA A 171 6.61 -7.22 1.08
C ALA A 171 7.19 -8.60 1.49
N TYR A 172 7.31 -8.87 2.81
CA TYR A 172 7.88 -10.09 3.35
C TYR A 172 6.82 -11.11 3.82
N GLY A 173 5.55 -10.82 3.60
CA GLY A 173 4.41 -11.65 3.99
C GLY A 173 3.94 -11.36 5.42
N ILE A 174 3.25 -12.35 6.01
CA ILE A 174 2.53 -12.23 7.27
C ILE A 174 3.32 -12.73 8.49
N ASN A 175 4.64 -12.83 8.37
CA ASN A 175 5.47 -13.27 9.49
C ASN A 175 6.65 -12.35 9.75
N ASN A 176 6.94 -12.18 11.02
CA ASN A 176 8.25 -11.74 11.50
C ASN A 176 9.02 -12.96 12.04
N ALA A 177 10.24 -13.16 11.53
CA ALA A 177 11.09 -14.28 11.91
C ALA A 177 12.32 -13.78 12.67
N GLU A 178 12.58 -14.34 13.85
CA GLU A 178 13.72 -13.99 14.70
C GLU A 178 14.53 -15.24 15.06
N PHE A 179 15.86 -15.13 15.01
CA PHE A 179 16.76 -16.20 15.43
C PHE A 179 17.12 -16.03 16.91
N LEU A 180 16.77 -17.06 17.68
CA LEU A 180 16.96 -17.12 19.11
C LEU A 180 17.90 -18.27 19.46
N ILE A 181 18.59 -18.14 20.59
CA ILE A 181 19.41 -19.20 21.15
C ILE A 181 19.26 -19.26 22.67
N ALA A 182 19.36 -20.45 23.21
CA ALA A 182 19.63 -20.71 24.62
C ALA A 182 21.00 -21.40 24.70
N THR A 183 21.95 -20.85 25.45
CA THR A 183 23.33 -21.37 25.48
C THR A 183 23.52 -22.51 26.47
N ASN A 184 22.73 -22.54 27.54
CA ASN A 184 22.81 -23.56 28.59
C ASN A 184 21.44 -24.15 28.93
N VAL A 185 21.45 -25.32 29.57
CA VAL A 185 20.23 -25.97 30.08
C VAL A 185 19.54 -25.06 31.09
N GLY A 186 18.25 -24.80 30.88
CA GLY A 186 17.44 -23.97 31.78
C GLY A 186 17.52 -22.46 31.52
N GLU A 187 18.33 -22.01 30.55
CA GLU A 187 18.30 -20.62 30.10
C GLU A 187 17.10 -20.35 29.18
N THR A 188 16.63 -19.11 29.18
CA THR A 188 15.60 -18.66 28.24
C THR A 188 16.21 -18.36 26.88
N PHE A 189 15.45 -18.62 25.83
CA PHE A 189 15.80 -18.21 24.47
C PHE A 189 15.94 -16.69 24.40
N LYS A 190 17.06 -16.22 23.84
CA LYS A 190 17.36 -14.81 23.64
C LYS A 190 17.75 -14.57 22.18
N PRO A 191 17.49 -13.36 21.64
CA PRO A 191 17.99 -12.97 20.33
C PRO A 191 19.51 -13.14 20.25
N LEU A 192 20.01 -13.60 19.10
CA LEU A 192 21.45 -13.80 18.88
C LEU A 192 22.28 -12.54 19.21
N ALA A 193 21.74 -11.36 18.93
CA ALA A 193 22.40 -10.08 19.20
C ALA A 193 22.57 -9.75 20.70
N LYS A 194 21.85 -10.46 21.60
CA LYS A 194 21.84 -10.21 23.04
C LYS A 194 22.64 -11.23 23.86
N ILE A 195 23.45 -12.05 23.20
CA ILE A 195 24.32 -13.02 23.87
C ILE A 195 25.50 -12.28 24.51
N ALA A 196 25.95 -12.72 25.69
CA ALA A 196 26.85 -11.96 26.55
C ALA A 196 28.35 -12.22 26.32
N SER A 197 28.75 -13.33 25.68
CA SER A 197 30.17 -13.70 25.51
C SER A 197 30.59 -13.65 24.03
N GLY A 198 31.62 -12.85 23.73
CA GLY A 198 32.15 -12.68 22.36
C GLY A 198 32.63 -14.01 21.74
N GLY A 199 33.31 -14.84 22.52
CA GLY A 199 33.79 -16.16 22.06
C GLY A 199 32.66 -17.15 21.79
N GLU A 200 31.56 -17.10 22.55
CA GLU A 200 30.37 -17.93 22.29
C GLU A 200 29.67 -17.48 21.01
N ILE A 201 29.50 -16.17 20.81
CA ILE A 201 28.93 -15.62 19.58
C ILE A 201 29.75 -16.04 18.36
N SER A 202 31.07 -15.92 18.40
CA SER A 202 31.94 -16.32 17.28
C SER A 202 31.78 -17.80 16.91
N ARG A 203 31.62 -18.69 17.90
CA ARG A 203 31.37 -20.12 17.65
C ARG A 203 29.97 -20.40 17.11
N ILE A 204 28.95 -19.73 17.64
CA ILE A 204 27.58 -19.83 17.13
C ILE A 204 27.54 -19.34 15.68
N MET A 205 28.20 -18.22 15.38
CA MET A 205 28.31 -17.69 14.02
C MET A 205 29.08 -18.63 13.10
N LEU A 206 30.13 -19.32 13.58
CA LEU A 206 30.81 -20.35 12.81
C LEU A 206 29.87 -21.53 12.48
N ALA A 207 29.08 -22.01 13.44
CA ALA A 207 28.08 -23.06 13.20
C ALA A 207 27.06 -22.61 12.14
N LEU A 208 26.50 -21.41 12.30
CA LEU A 208 25.56 -20.83 11.34
C LEU A 208 26.17 -20.68 9.95
N LYS A 209 27.38 -20.12 9.83
CA LYS A 209 28.07 -19.97 8.55
C LYS A 209 28.45 -21.29 7.92
N THR A 210 28.68 -22.34 8.69
CA THR A 210 28.90 -23.68 8.15
C THR A 210 27.63 -24.18 7.45
N VAL A 211 26.47 -24.04 8.09
CA VAL A 211 25.16 -24.42 7.49
C VAL A 211 24.81 -23.53 6.30
N PHE A 212 25.01 -22.21 6.42
CA PHE A 212 24.65 -21.25 5.38
C PHE A 212 25.68 -21.12 4.26
N SER A 213 26.87 -21.71 4.37
CA SER A 213 27.94 -21.59 3.36
C SER A 213 27.53 -21.99 1.94
N ALA A 214 26.52 -22.84 1.79
CA ALA A 214 25.96 -23.23 0.49
C ALA A 214 25.07 -22.16 -0.16
N VAL A 215 24.56 -21.22 0.63
CA VAL A 215 23.58 -20.19 0.21
C VAL A 215 24.16 -18.78 0.33
N ASP A 216 25.03 -18.56 1.33
CA ASP A 216 25.72 -17.29 1.55
C ASP A 216 26.85 -17.12 0.53
N ASN A 217 26.68 -16.18 -0.39
CA ASN A 217 27.69 -15.82 -1.38
C ASN A 217 28.76 -14.87 -0.77
N ILE A 218 29.31 -15.22 0.39
CA ILE A 218 30.31 -14.41 1.10
C ILE A 218 31.71 -14.92 0.78
N SER A 219 32.54 -14.07 0.19
CA SER A 219 33.90 -14.43 -0.24
C SER A 219 34.94 -14.39 0.89
N VAL A 220 34.73 -13.58 1.93
CA VAL A 220 35.69 -13.40 3.04
C VAL A 220 34.98 -13.34 4.38
N LEU A 221 35.48 -14.09 5.37
CA LEU A 221 35.03 -14.07 6.76
C LEU A 221 36.19 -13.78 7.69
N ILE A 222 35.94 -12.93 8.69
CA ILE A 222 36.91 -12.56 9.72
C ILE A 222 36.39 -13.07 11.06
N PHE A 223 37.17 -13.91 11.72
CA PHE A 223 36.91 -14.38 13.08
C PHE A 223 37.94 -13.80 14.03
N ASP A 224 37.45 -13.15 15.08
CA ASP A 224 38.26 -12.69 16.21
C ASP A 224 37.80 -13.43 17.48
N GLU A 225 38.74 -13.71 18.36
CA GLU A 225 38.49 -14.36 19.67
C GLU A 225 37.69 -15.68 19.63
N ILE A 226 37.74 -16.43 18.53
CA ILE A 226 36.99 -17.69 18.40
C ILE A 226 37.52 -18.79 19.34
N ASP A 227 38.77 -18.65 19.80
CA ASP A 227 39.44 -19.51 20.78
C ASP A 227 39.25 -19.05 22.23
N THR A 228 38.51 -17.97 22.49
CA THR A 228 38.29 -17.48 23.85
C THR A 228 37.41 -18.43 24.67
N GLY A 229 37.90 -18.78 25.86
CA GLY A 229 37.17 -19.60 26.85
C GLY A 229 37.09 -21.09 26.50
N ILE A 230 37.87 -21.57 25.53
CA ILE A 230 37.89 -22.98 25.12
C ILE A 230 39.32 -23.55 25.13
N SER A 231 39.43 -24.86 25.33
CA SER A 231 40.73 -25.56 25.32
C SER A 231 40.60 -26.99 24.80
N GLY A 232 41.73 -27.61 24.49
CA GLY A 232 41.82 -29.02 24.09
C GLY A 232 40.98 -29.36 22.86
N GLU A 233 40.09 -30.34 23.03
CA GLU A 233 39.29 -30.92 21.96
C GLU A 233 38.34 -29.90 21.30
N THR A 234 37.78 -28.95 22.06
CA THR A 234 36.89 -27.91 21.52
C THR A 234 37.61 -27.05 20.49
N VAL A 235 38.86 -26.68 20.79
CA VAL A 235 39.68 -25.83 19.91
C VAL A 235 40.06 -26.59 18.63
N ARG A 236 40.32 -27.90 18.75
CA ARG A 236 40.59 -28.76 17.59
C ARG A 236 39.38 -28.79 16.64
N ARG A 237 38.17 -28.97 17.17
CA ARG A 237 36.91 -28.97 16.40
C ARG A 237 36.67 -27.63 15.71
N VAL A 238 36.90 -26.51 16.41
CA VAL A 238 36.85 -25.17 15.80
C VAL A 238 37.84 -25.04 14.64
N ALA A 239 39.09 -25.47 14.82
CA ALA A 239 40.12 -25.43 13.78
C ALA A 239 39.74 -26.28 12.55
N GLU A 240 39.13 -27.44 12.77
CA GLU A 240 38.63 -28.32 11.70
C GLU A 240 37.48 -27.68 10.92
N LYS A 241 36.50 -27.07 11.61
CA LYS A 241 35.39 -26.34 10.97
C LYS A 241 35.84 -25.11 10.20
N LEU A 242 36.79 -24.34 10.73
CA LEU A 242 37.40 -23.24 9.99
C LEU A 242 38.09 -23.76 8.72
N ARG A 243 38.82 -24.87 8.79
CA ARG A 243 39.46 -25.47 7.62
C ARG A 243 38.47 -26.04 6.60
N GLU A 244 37.33 -26.54 7.05
CA GLU A 244 36.24 -26.99 6.18
C GLU A 244 35.66 -25.80 5.41
N LEU A 245 35.29 -24.74 6.12
CA LEU A 245 34.72 -23.52 5.55
C LEU A 245 35.72 -22.80 4.63
N SER A 246 37.02 -22.89 4.93
CA SER A 246 38.07 -22.24 4.12
C SER A 246 38.21 -22.80 2.71
N ARG A 247 37.53 -23.91 2.36
CA ARG A 247 37.54 -24.48 1.01
C ARG A 247 36.83 -23.59 0.00
N ASN A 248 35.79 -22.89 0.45
CA ASN A 248 34.91 -22.10 -0.42
C ASN A 248 34.95 -20.59 -0.07
N THR A 249 35.46 -20.24 1.11
CA THR A 249 35.48 -18.86 1.62
C THR A 249 36.87 -18.53 2.16
N GLN A 250 37.38 -17.33 1.93
CA GLN A 250 38.62 -16.89 2.56
C GLN A 250 38.36 -16.61 4.04
N ILE A 251 39.15 -17.22 4.93
CA ILE A 251 39.03 -17.00 6.38
C ILE A 251 40.27 -16.28 6.90
N ILE A 252 40.04 -15.19 7.62
CA ILE A 252 41.05 -14.48 8.40
C ILE A 252 40.71 -14.71 9.87
N CYS A 253 41.61 -15.35 10.60
CA CYS A 253 41.43 -15.63 12.02
C CYS A 253 42.59 -15.04 12.82
N VAL A 254 42.29 -14.24 13.83
CA VAL A 254 43.26 -13.84 14.85
C VAL A 254 43.14 -14.87 15.99
N THR A 255 44.25 -15.50 16.37
CA THR A 255 44.24 -16.62 17.31
C THR A 255 45.55 -16.72 18.08
N HIS A 256 45.46 -17.19 19.31
CA HIS A 256 46.60 -17.59 20.12
C HIS A 256 46.67 -19.12 20.28
N SER A 257 45.73 -19.86 19.69
CA SER A 257 45.70 -21.31 19.71
C SER A 257 46.68 -21.93 18.69
N PRO A 258 47.55 -22.86 19.13
CA PRO A 258 48.40 -23.61 18.21
C PRO A 258 47.60 -24.52 17.29
N GLN A 259 46.45 -25.05 17.75
CA GLN A 259 45.58 -25.92 16.95
C GLN A 259 44.94 -25.17 15.78
N ILE A 260 44.46 -23.94 16.00
CA ILE A 260 43.88 -23.11 14.93
C ILE A 260 44.99 -22.65 13.97
N ALA A 261 46.08 -22.09 14.49
CA ALA A 261 47.21 -21.62 13.67
C ALA A 261 47.82 -22.74 12.81
N GLY A 262 47.90 -23.97 13.36
CA GLY A 262 48.44 -25.12 12.65
C GLY A 262 47.57 -25.60 11.47
N LYS A 263 46.26 -25.34 11.48
CA LYS A 263 45.36 -25.68 10.35
C LYS A 263 45.32 -24.63 9.25
N ALA A 264 45.89 -23.45 9.47
CA ALA A 264 45.92 -22.36 8.50
C ALA A 264 46.73 -22.73 7.24
N GLN A 265 46.32 -22.23 6.08
CA GLN A 265 47.09 -22.36 4.84
C GLN A 265 48.26 -21.37 4.82
N GLN A 266 47.99 -20.13 5.23
CA GLN A 266 48.97 -19.06 5.41
C GLN A 266 48.96 -18.63 6.88
N GLN A 267 50.11 -18.24 7.40
CA GLN A 267 50.25 -17.79 8.79
C GLN A 267 51.09 -16.53 8.84
N PHE A 268 50.53 -15.50 9.47
CA PHE A 268 51.17 -14.21 9.65
C PHE A 268 51.59 -14.04 11.10
N PHE A 269 52.81 -13.56 11.30
CA PHE A 269 53.35 -13.23 12.59
C PHE A 269 53.24 -11.74 12.85
N ILE A 270 52.68 -11.39 14.00
CA ILE A 270 52.48 -10.02 14.43
C ILE A 270 53.39 -9.77 15.64
N LYS A 271 54.25 -8.74 15.54
CA LYS A 271 55.08 -8.29 16.67
C LYS A 271 55.05 -6.77 16.80
N LYS A 272 55.20 -6.30 18.04
CA LYS A 272 55.46 -4.89 18.33
C LYS A 272 56.97 -4.67 18.40
N GLU A 273 57.46 -3.70 17.63
CA GLU A 273 58.85 -3.24 17.68
C GLU A 273 58.88 -1.76 18.05
N ILE A 274 59.93 -1.32 18.75
CA ILE A 274 60.15 0.09 19.05
C ILE A 274 61.13 0.64 18.03
N GLU A 275 60.67 1.55 17.18
CA GLU A 275 61.50 2.32 16.25
C GLU A 275 61.32 3.81 16.55
N ASN A 276 62.43 4.55 16.69
CA ASN A 276 62.42 6.00 16.93
C ASN A 276 61.54 6.46 18.12
N ASN A 277 61.51 5.70 19.23
CA ASN A 277 60.63 5.90 20.39
C ASN A 277 59.12 5.72 20.13
N PHE A 278 58.72 5.17 18.98
CA PHE A 278 57.34 4.78 18.69
C PHE A 278 57.21 3.26 18.66
N THR A 279 56.11 2.74 19.19
CA THR A 279 55.80 1.31 19.09
C THR A 279 55.04 1.07 17.79
N GLU A 280 55.66 0.38 16.84
CA GLU A 280 55.03 -0.03 15.58
C GLU A 280 54.69 -1.51 15.61
N THR A 281 53.55 -1.86 15.00
CA THR A 281 53.16 -3.27 14.82
C THR A 281 53.56 -3.73 13.44
N LYS A 282 54.47 -4.70 13.36
CA LYS A 282 54.90 -5.32 12.11
C LYS A 282 54.22 -6.66 11.90
N VAL A 283 53.78 -6.89 10.68
CA VAL A 283 53.15 -8.14 10.23
C VAL A 283 54.01 -8.72 9.11
N ARG A 284 54.33 -10.01 9.18
CA ARG A 284 55.04 -10.73 8.12
C ARG A 284 54.49 -12.13 7.95
N GLU A 285 54.54 -12.67 6.75
CA GLU A 285 54.24 -14.08 6.50
C GLU A 285 55.37 -14.98 7.03
N LEU A 286 55.01 -16.17 7.54
CA LEU A 286 55.94 -17.19 8.00
C LEU A 286 56.07 -18.31 6.96
N ASN A 287 57.31 -18.71 6.69
CA ASN A 287 57.57 -19.93 5.91
C ASN A 287 57.33 -21.20 6.77
N THR A 288 57.34 -22.39 6.16
CA THR A 288 57.02 -23.66 6.85
C THR A 288 57.85 -23.91 8.12
N GLU A 289 59.16 -23.69 8.09
CA GLU A 289 60.02 -23.90 9.26
C GLU A 289 59.75 -22.87 10.36
N GLU A 290 59.52 -21.62 9.96
CA GLU A 290 59.15 -20.56 10.90
C GLU A 290 57.78 -20.82 11.54
N ARG A 291 56.83 -21.35 10.78
CA ARG A 291 55.52 -21.78 11.29
C ARG A 291 55.63 -22.88 12.33
N ILE A 292 56.44 -23.92 12.06
CA ILE A 292 56.68 -25.01 13.01
C ILE A 292 57.26 -24.45 14.31
N ARG A 293 58.27 -23.58 14.22
CA ARG A 293 58.89 -22.95 15.40
C ARG A 293 57.90 -22.06 16.16
N GLU A 294 57.08 -21.29 15.45
CA GLU A 294 56.10 -20.41 16.07
C GLU A 294 55.01 -21.20 16.79
N ILE A 295 54.50 -22.27 16.17
CA ILE A 295 53.53 -23.15 16.82
C ILE A 295 54.16 -23.84 18.04
N ALA A 296 55.42 -24.30 17.94
CA ALA A 296 56.15 -24.86 19.08
C ALA A 296 56.33 -23.82 20.21
N ARG A 297 56.60 -22.56 19.86
CA ARG A 297 56.67 -21.43 20.81
C ARG A 297 55.33 -21.17 21.49
N ILE A 298 54.22 -21.22 20.74
CA ILE A 298 52.87 -21.07 21.30
C ILE A 298 52.57 -22.22 22.29
N ILE A 299 53.04 -23.44 22.03
CA ILE A 299 52.83 -24.62 22.89
C ILE A 299 53.68 -24.56 24.17
N SER A 300 54.98 -24.27 24.05
CA SER A 300 55.96 -24.45 25.14
C SER A 300 56.57 -23.15 25.66
N GLY A 301 56.11 -21.99 25.17
CA GLY A 301 56.72 -20.71 25.45
C GLY A 301 58.09 -20.57 24.78
N ASP A 302 58.99 -19.80 25.38
CA ASP A 302 60.31 -19.52 24.81
C ASP A 302 61.26 -20.74 24.83
N ASN A 303 60.94 -21.78 25.60
CA ASN A 303 61.74 -23.00 25.70
C ASN A 303 61.31 -24.04 24.64
N ILE A 304 61.66 -23.79 23.39
CA ILE A 304 61.42 -24.72 22.28
C ILE A 304 62.30 -25.97 22.44
N THR A 305 61.68 -27.11 22.65
CA THR A 305 62.31 -28.44 22.72
C THR A 305 62.03 -29.27 21.47
N GLU A 306 62.79 -30.33 21.23
CA GLU A 306 62.52 -31.28 20.15
C GLU A 306 61.11 -31.89 20.25
N ALA A 307 60.63 -32.17 21.47
CA ALA A 307 59.27 -32.63 21.72
C ALA A 307 58.21 -31.59 21.29
N SER A 308 58.44 -30.30 21.57
CA SER A 308 57.50 -29.23 21.17
C SER A 308 57.45 -29.04 19.64
N VAL A 309 58.58 -29.18 18.95
CA VAL A 309 58.67 -29.14 17.49
C VAL A 309 57.94 -30.33 16.87
N ASN A 310 58.13 -31.51 17.47
CA ASN A 310 57.45 -32.72 17.05
C ASN A 310 55.93 -32.59 17.20
N HIS A 311 55.45 -32.09 18.34
CA HIS A 311 54.02 -31.84 18.54
C HIS A 311 53.45 -30.78 17.57
N ALA A 312 54.22 -29.72 17.28
CA ALA A 312 53.83 -28.72 16.28
C ALA A 312 53.65 -29.35 14.89
N LYS A 313 54.56 -30.24 14.47
CA LYS A 313 54.45 -30.98 13.20
C LYS A 313 53.21 -31.87 13.15
N GLU A 314 52.86 -32.53 14.26
CA GLU A 314 51.62 -33.32 14.36
C GLU A 314 50.37 -32.45 14.14
N ILE A 315 50.28 -31.31 14.83
CA ILE A 315 49.13 -30.40 14.71
C ILE A 315 48.96 -29.90 13.27
N MET A 316 50.07 -29.55 12.62
CA MET A 316 50.10 -29.10 11.22
C MET A 316 49.81 -30.23 10.21
N GLY A 317 49.80 -31.50 10.64
CA GLY A 317 49.65 -32.65 9.74
C GLY A 317 50.89 -32.91 8.89
N LEU A 318 52.07 -32.43 9.31
CA LEU A 318 53.36 -32.62 8.66
C LEU A 318 54.17 -33.79 9.25
N TRP A 319 53.52 -34.63 10.07
CA TRP A 319 54.15 -35.78 10.70
C TRP A 319 54.33 -36.93 9.72
N ASP A 320 55.57 -37.42 9.61
CA ASP A 320 55.89 -38.61 8.84
C ASP A 320 55.44 -39.87 9.61
N LYS A 321 54.40 -40.55 9.14
CA LYS A 321 53.83 -41.77 9.77
C LYS A 321 54.80 -42.96 9.86
N LYS A 322 56.06 -42.83 9.43
CA LYS A 322 57.04 -43.93 9.33
C LYS A 322 57.72 -44.34 10.64
N VAL A 323 57.40 -43.71 11.78
CA VAL A 323 58.14 -43.96 13.05
C VAL A 323 57.33 -44.76 14.09
N LEU A 324 56.16 -45.30 13.73
CA LEU A 324 55.38 -46.19 14.62
C LEU A 324 54.99 -47.48 13.88
N ILE A 325 55.99 -48.34 13.65
CA ILE A 325 55.83 -49.81 13.55
C ILE A 325 56.90 -50.43 14.43
#